data_AF-A0A5N9ARS8-F1
#
_entry.id   AF-A0A5N9ARS8-F1
#
_cell.length_a   1.000
_cell.length_b   1.000
_cell.length_c   1.000
_cell.angle_alpha   90.00
_cell.angle_beta   90.00
_cell.angle_gamma   90.00
#
_symmetry.space_group_name_H-M   'P 1'
#
loop_
_entity.id
_entity.type
_entity.pdbx_description
1 polymer ?
#
loop_
_entity_poly.entity_id
_entity_poly.type
_entity_poly.pdbx_seq_one_letter_code
_entity_poly.pdbx_strand_id
1 'polypeptide(L)'
;MASIIMHDYGSADFDDETLAIVEFVEKLTREPSEMTEGDVQKLRQVDLKDEQILSVVLITSMFAFMNRLADGLGVEIEDHKGDFVDSWLKNPQGGKSWLNHGDPVVAD
;
A
#
# COMPACT_ATOMS: atom_id res chain seq x y z
N MET A 1 7.65 -8.75 7.84
CA MET A 1 6.71 -8.75 6.69
C MET A 1 6.79 -7.47 5.90
N ALA A 2 6.36 -6.30 6.39
CA ALA A 2 6.29 -5.12 5.51
C ALA A 2 7.65 -4.64 4.92
N SER A 3 8.78 -4.89 5.57
CA SER A 3 10.11 -4.62 4.98
C SER A 3 10.43 -5.44 3.72
N ILE A 4 9.98 -6.71 3.63
CA ILE A 4 10.16 -7.57 2.44
C ILE A 4 9.24 -7.09 1.33
N ILE A 5 7.97 -6.78 1.67
CA ILE A 5 6.97 -6.27 0.72
C ILE A 5 7.43 -4.97 0.06
N MET A 6 8.12 -4.09 0.80
CA MET A 6 8.60 -2.81 0.28
C MET A 6 9.83 -2.91 -0.63
N HIS A 7 10.64 -3.97 -0.54
CA HIS A 7 11.91 -4.08 -1.29
C HIS A 7 11.86 -5.14 -2.39
N ASP A 8 11.27 -6.30 -2.11
CA ASP A 8 11.14 -7.42 -3.05
C ASP A 8 10.10 -8.42 -2.51
N TYR A 9 8.83 -8.21 -2.88
CA TYR A 9 7.76 -9.08 -2.41
C TYR A 9 7.78 -10.47 -3.07
N GLY A 10 8.57 -10.70 -4.13
CA GLY A 10 8.68 -12.00 -4.78
C GLY A 10 9.33 -13.06 -3.89
N SER A 11 9.99 -12.64 -2.81
CA SER A 11 10.58 -13.51 -1.78
C SER A 11 9.68 -13.69 -0.55
N ALA A 12 8.52 -13.04 -0.49
CA ALA A 12 7.57 -13.17 0.61
C ALA A 12 6.69 -14.42 0.43
N ASP A 13 6.50 -15.16 1.51
CA ASP A 13 5.55 -16.28 1.56
C ASP A 13 4.13 -15.71 1.75
N PHE A 14 3.40 -15.59 0.66
CA PHE A 14 2.01 -15.15 0.63
C PHE A 14 1.07 -16.34 0.43
N ASP A 15 -0.11 -16.27 1.02
CA ASP A 15 -1.21 -17.12 0.57
C ASP A 15 -1.63 -16.74 -0.86
N ASP A 16 -2.31 -17.67 -1.53
CA ASP A 16 -2.73 -17.53 -2.93
C ASP A 16 -3.60 -16.27 -3.15
N GLU A 17 -4.43 -15.92 -2.16
CA GLU A 17 -5.29 -14.73 -2.19
C GLU A 17 -4.45 -13.45 -2.22
N THR A 18 -3.52 -13.31 -1.28
CA THR A 18 -2.65 -12.14 -1.14
C THR A 18 -1.75 -11.98 -2.35
N LEU A 19 -1.17 -13.08 -2.85
CA LEU A 19 -0.33 -13.06 -4.03
C LEU A 19 -1.10 -12.55 -5.25
N ALA A 20 -2.31 -13.07 -5.49
CA ALA A 20 -3.14 -12.64 -6.61
C ALA A 20 -3.51 -11.15 -6.53
N ILE A 21 -3.79 -10.64 -5.34
CA ILE A 21 -4.04 -9.20 -5.13
C ILE A 21 -2.78 -8.38 -5.47
N VAL A 22 -1.61 -8.78 -4.97
CA VAL A 22 -0.37 -8.02 -5.18
C VAL A 22 0.01 -8.00 -6.67
N GLU A 23 -0.06 -9.14 -7.37
CA GLU A 23 0.19 -9.22 -8.81
C GLU A 23 -0.78 -8.33 -9.61
N PHE A 24 -2.06 -8.34 -9.24
CA PHE A 24 -3.07 -7.48 -9.87
C PHE A 24 -2.76 -5.99 -9.64
N VAL A 25 -2.41 -5.61 -8.41
CA VAL A 25 -2.07 -4.22 -8.05
C VAL A 25 -0.81 -3.75 -8.76
N GLU A 26 0.21 -4.61 -8.88
CA GLU A 26 1.44 -4.31 -9.60
C GLU A 26 1.11 -4.00 -11.07
N LYS A 27 0.40 -4.91 -11.75
CA LYS A 27 0.02 -4.72 -13.15
C LYS A 27 -0.82 -3.46 -13.35
N LEU A 28 -1.84 -3.24 -12.51
CA LEU A 28 -2.69 -2.06 -12.58
C LEU A 28 -1.91 -0.75 -12.38
N THR A 29 -0.82 -0.79 -11.61
CA THR A 29 0.02 0.38 -11.35
C THR A 29 0.99 0.65 -12.50
N ARG A 30 1.63 -0.39 -13.03
CA ARG A 30 2.70 -0.27 -14.04
C ARG A 30 2.16 -0.20 -15.47
N GLU A 31 1.14 -1.00 -15.77
CA GLU A 31 0.63 -1.25 -17.13
C GLU A 31 -0.91 -1.19 -17.15
N PRO A 32 -1.55 -0.10 -16.65
CA PRO A 32 -3.01 -0.02 -16.55
C PRO A 32 -3.73 -0.17 -17.90
N SER A 33 -3.08 0.19 -19.01
CA SER A 33 -3.63 0.04 -20.36
C SER A 33 -3.70 -1.41 -20.85
N GLU A 34 -2.97 -2.33 -20.21
CA GLU A 34 -2.92 -3.75 -20.56
C GLU A 34 -3.83 -4.62 -19.69
N MET A 35 -4.63 -3.99 -18.83
CA MET A 35 -5.62 -4.69 -18.01
C MET A 35 -6.69 -5.35 -18.89
N THR A 36 -7.04 -6.58 -18.53
CA THR A 36 -8.02 -7.40 -19.22
C THR A 36 -9.04 -7.98 -18.25
N GLU A 37 -10.15 -8.49 -18.77
CA GLU A 37 -11.12 -9.23 -17.96
C GLU A 37 -10.48 -10.43 -17.26
N GLY A 38 -9.48 -11.08 -17.88
CA GLY A 38 -8.75 -12.20 -17.31
C GLY A 38 -8.06 -11.88 -15.99
N ASP A 39 -7.61 -10.64 -15.80
CA ASP A 39 -6.97 -10.21 -14.55
C ASP A 39 -7.98 -10.15 -13.39
N VAL A 40 -9.22 -9.71 -13.67
CA VAL A 40 -10.32 -9.73 -12.69
C VAL A 40 -10.78 -11.16 -12.40
N GLN A 41 -10.82 -12.03 -13.42
CA GLN A 41 -11.22 -13.43 -13.23
C GLN A 41 -10.23 -14.19 -12.35
N LYS A 42 -8.93 -13.92 -12.42
CA LYS A 42 -7.93 -14.51 -11.51
C LYS A 42 -8.21 -14.18 -10.05
N LEU A 43 -8.63 -12.95 -9.74
CA LEU A 43 -9.02 -12.58 -8.38
C LEU A 43 -10.27 -13.36 -7.93
N ARG A 44 -11.25 -13.54 -8.81
CA ARG A 44 -12.44 -14.34 -8.48
C ARG A 44 -12.12 -15.82 -8.24
N GLN A 45 -11.07 -16.35 -8.89
CA GLN A 45 -10.63 -17.75 -8.70
C GLN A 45 -10.04 -18.01 -7.32
N VAL A 46 -9.56 -16.97 -6.63
CA VAL A 46 -9.13 -17.03 -5.22
C VAL A 46 -10.23 -16.53 -4.28
N ASP A 47 -11.50 -16.67 -4.68
CA ASP A 47 -12.71 -16.35 -3.91
C ASP A 47 -12.88 -14.87 -3.52
N LEU A 48 -12.17 -13.93 -4.17
CA LEU A 48 -12.47 -12.50 -3.99
C LEU A 48 -13.85 -12.16 -4.54
N LYS A 49 -14.65 -11.49 -3.71
CA LYS A 49 -15.94 -10.92 -4.09
C LYS A 49 -15.77 -9.64 -4.89
N ASP A 50 -16.77 -9.31 -5.69
CA ASP A 50 -16.76 -8.12 -6.54
C ASP A 50 -16.54 -6.82 -5.76
N GLU A 51 -17.08 -6.71 -4.53
CA GLU A 51 -16.86 -5.55 -3.68
C GLU A 51 -15.41 -5.44 -3.19
N GLN A 52 -14.74 -6.58 -2.98
CA GLN A 52 -13.32 -6.62 -2.61
C GLN A 52 -12.44 -6.23 -3.79
N ILE A 53 -12.74 -6.76 -4.99
CA ILE A 53 -12.04 -6.39 -6.23
C ILE A 53 -12.18 -4.90 -6.51
N LEU A 54 -13.40 -4.37 -6.37
CA LEU A 54 -13.64 -2.93 -6.51
C LEU A 54 -12.81 -2.13 -5.49
N SER A 55 -12.74 -2.59 -4.25
CA SER A 55 -11.93 -1.95 -3.21
C SER A 55 -10.45 -1.92 -3.56
N VAL A 56 -9.90 -3.03 -4.08
CA VAL A 56 -8.51 -3.10 -4.57
C VAL A 56 -8.27 -2.06 -5.66
N VAL A 57 -9.13 -2.02 -6.69
CA VAL A 57 -9.01 -1.06 -7.80
C VAL A 57 -9.09 0.39 -7.31
N LEU A 58 -10.03 0.70 -6.41
CA LEU A 58 -10.21 2.05 -5.87
C LEU A 58 -9.00 2.52 -5.06
N ILE A 59 -8.49 1.67 -4.16
CA ILE A 59 -7.34 1.99 -3.33
C ILE A 59 -6.12 2.23 -4.22
N THR A 60 -5.82 1.31 -5.13
CA THR A 60 -4.69 1.44 -6.06
C THR A 60 -4.79 2.71 -6.91
N SER A 61 -5.98 3.00 -7.45
CA SER A 61 -6.21 4.20 -8.26
C SER A 61 -6.04 5.49 -7.46
N MET A 62 -6.50 5.52 -6.21
CA MET A 62 -6.35 6.67 -5.32
C MET A 62 -4.88 6.98 -5.05
N PHE A 63 -4.06 5.97 -4.74
CA PHE A 63 -2.62 6.16 -4.57
C PHE A 63 -1.94 6.59 -5.87
N ALA A 64 -2.30 6.00 -7.01
CA ALA A 64 -1.77 6.41 -8.30
C ALA A 64 -2.13 7.87 -8.64
N PHE A 65 -3.29 8.35 -8.24
CA PHE A 65 -3.68 9.76 -8.37
C PHE A 65 -2.85 10.66 -7.45
N MET A 66 -2.72 10.30 -6.17
CA MET A 66 -1.94 11.08 -5.19
C MET A 66 -0.45 11.16 -5.58
N ASN A 67 0.15 10.06 -6.05
CA ASN A 67 1.53 10.06 -6.51
C ASN A 67 1.72 11.02 -7.68
N ARG A 68 0.82 10.99 -8.67
CA ARG A 68 0.87 11.94 -9.81
C ARG A 68 0.67 13.39 -9.38
N LEU A 69 -0.15 13.64 -8.38
CA LEU A 69 -0.33 14.98 -7.82
C LEU A 69 0.97 15.46 -7.16
N ALA A 70 1.59 14.62 -6.33
CA ALA A 70 2.83 14.95 -5.65
C ALA A 70 3.98 15.16 -6.65
N ASP A 71 4.21 14.19 -7.53
CA ASP A 71 5.29 14.21 -8.53
C ASP A 71 5.08 15.34 -9.55
N GLY A 72 3.83 15.53 -10.01
CA GLY A 72 3.50 16.53 -11.02
C GLY A 72 3.59 17.98 -10.53
N LEU A 73 3.48 18.19 -9.21
CA LEU A 73 3.59 19.51 -8.58
C LEU A 73 4.89 19.71 -7.82
N GLY A 74 5.77 18.70 -7.76
CA GLY A 74 7.03 18.75 -7.02
C GLY A 74 6.83 18.86 -5.50
N VAL A 75 5.77 18.26 -4.97
CA VAL A 75 5.50 18.26 -3.53
C VAL A 75 6.52 17.35 -2.84
N GLU A 76 7.43 17.93 -2.08
CA GLU A 76 8.32 17.19 -1.19
C GLU A 76 7.53 16.76 0.05
N ILE A 77 7.58 15.46 0.38
CA ILE A 77 7.02 14.98 1.64
C ILE A 77 7.98 15.42 2.74
N GLU A 78 7.51 16.27 3.65
CA GLU A 78 8.28 16.70 4.82
C GLU A 78 8.92 15.49 5.54
N ASP A 79 10.22 15.59 5.82
CA ASP A 79 11.14 14.52 6.25
C ASP A 79 10.64 13.64 7.41
N HIS A 80 9.75 14.17 8.27
CA HIS A 80 9.21 13.46 9.44
C HIS A 80 8.52 12.12 9.11
N LYS A 81 7.91 11.99 7.92
CA LYS A 81 7.28 10.71 7.50
C LYS A 81 8.31 9.71 6.98
N GLY A 82 9.34 10.19 6.27
CA GLY A 82 10.47 9.36 5.82
C GLY A 82 11.22 8.79 7.01
N ASP A 83 11.52 9.63 8.00
CA ASP A 83 12.19 9.23 9.25
C ASP A 83 11.40 8.17 10.02
N PHE A 84 10.06 8.27 10.05
CA PHE A 84 9.21 7.28 10.68
C PHE A 84 9.29 5.92 9.98
N VAL A 85 9.19 5.90 8.65
CA VAL A 85 9.28 4.65 7.86
C VAL A 85 10.66 4.04 7.99
N ASP A 86 11.72 4.85 7.91
CA ASP A 86 13.11 4.41 8.10
C ASP A 86 13.35 3.82 9.49
N SER A 87 12.81 4.47 10.53
CA SER A 87 12.86 3.99 11.90
C SER A 87 12.14 2.65 12.07
N TRP A 88 10.95 2.53 11.48
CA TRP A 88 10.15 1.30 11.51
C TRP A 88 10.83 0.15 10.74
N LEU A 89 11.44 0.43 9.58
CA LEU A 89 12.21 -0.56 8.80
C LEU A 89 13.42 -1.08 9.59
N LYS A 90 14.11 -0.20 10.32
CA LYS A 90 15.27 -0.56 11.16
C LYS A 90 14.88 -1.31 12.43
N ASN A 91 13.66 -1.12 12.96
CA ASN A 91 13.18 -1.81 14.16
C ASN A 91 11.69 -2.19 14.10
N PRO A 92 11.33 -3.29 13.41
CA PRO A 92 9.94 -3.70 13.21
C PRO A 92 9.20 -4.11 14.49
N GLN A 93 9.92 -4.41 15.57
CA GLN A 93 9.36 -4.81 16.86
C GLN A 93 9.16 -3.64 17.84
N GLY A 94 9.65 -2.43 17.52
CA GLY A 94 9.55 -1.24 18.36
C GLY A 94 8.23 -0.45 18.23
N GLY A 95 7.38 -0.80 17.26
CA GLY A 95 6.14 -0.08 16.95
C GLY A 95 4.95 -0.47 17.80
N LYS A 96 5.00 -0.28 19.12
CA LYS A 96 3.79 -0.19 19.96
C LYS A 96 3.64 1.24 20.48
N SER A 97 3.35 2.17 19.57
CA SER A 97 2.82 3.49 19.95
C SER A 97 1.30 3.43 19.77
N TRP A 98 0.61 3.02 20.83
CA TRP A 98 -0.84 3.09 20.90
C TRP A 98 -1.20 4.58 21.05
N LEU A 99 -1.89 5.14 20.05
CA LEU A 99 -2.40 6.51 20.04
C LEU A 99 -1.31 7.60 20.17
N ASN A 100 -1.05 8.31 19.07
CA ASN A 100 -0.73 9.73 19.14
C ASN A 100 -1.87 10.44 19.90
N HIS A 101 -1.88 10.35 21.23
CA HIS A 101 -2.74 11.15 22.09
C HIS A 101 -2.21 12.57 22.02
N GLY A 102 -2.79 13.35 21.11
CA GLY A 102 -2.89 14.76 21.33
C GLY A 102 -3.73 14.98 22.58
N ASP A 103 -3.13 15.53 23.61
CA ASP A 103 -3.81 16.41 24.57
C ASP A 103 -2.79 17.48 25.00
N PRO A 104 -2.92 18.74 24.54
CA PRO A 104 -2.26 19.85 25.19
C PRO A 104 -3.20 20.36 26.29
N VAL A 105 -2.98 19.91 27.52
CA VAL A 105 -3.44 20.60 28.73
C VAL A 105 -2.29 20.44 29.71
N VAL A 106 -1.52 21.48 30.02
CA VAL A 106 -1.87 22.48 31.04
C VAL A 106 -1.37 23.87 30.62
N ALA A 107 -2.29 24.84 30.56
CA ALA A 107 -1.96 26.24 30.73
C ALA A 107 -1.79 26.50 32.23
N ASP A 108 -0.65 27.05 32.63
CA ASP A 108 -0.42 27.65 33.94
C ASP A 108 -0.66 29.17 33.84
#